data_AF-A0A940CIQ1-F1
#
_entry.id   AF-A0A940CIQ1-F1
#
_cell.length_a   1.000
_cell.length_b   1.000
_cell.length_c   1.000
_cell.angle_alpha   90.00
_cell.angle_beta   90.00
_cell.angle_gamma   90.00
#
_symmetry.space_group_name_H-M   'P 1'
#
loop_
_entity.id
_entity.type
_entity.pdbx_description
1 polymer ?
#
loop_
_entity_poly.entity_id
_entity_poly.type
_entity_poly.pdbx_seq_one_letter_code
_entity_poly.pdbx_strand_id
1 'polypeptide(L)'
;MARKETFIFIGFLLFLNISNFNYSSNLPLFYVFFVLPIICLIWEPVVFFFPFIASVLIIRLRHNQITALLSKITISFIPALIVAMIIATNPITPENHLIMESSLKENFGEDCYMACGMLLSRSSIISQFVQNFESVTFDGLIRYPLIILIGFAPIFLLSFNSKLKKEILFFKHFKNLLHPILLLLTPAFFLFTMMGDWGRIVNISYTFTALFYFYLLQNNLIKINLGKITKKISFIQNKKPLLVICFVLYAFGWTPQTSLRGDVSSFPGYRVPYKTVKILYQKINNN
;
A
#
# COMPACT_ATOMS: atom_id res chain seq x y z
N MET A 1 -5.03 -13.70 14.34
CA MET A 1 -4.34 -13.80 13.04
C MET A 1 -3.73 -12.45 12.68
N ALA A 2 -2.40 -12.31 12.72
CA ALA A 2 -1.73 -11.12 12.22
C ALA A 2 -1.91 -11.07 10.69
N ARG A 3 -2.33 -9.92 10.16
CA ARG A 3 -2.63 -9.80 8.73
C ARG A 3 -1.31 -9.63 7.96
N LYS A 4 -1.18 -10.32 6.82
CA LYS A 4 0.08 -10.36 6.04
C LYS A 4 0.62 -8.96 5.68
N GLU A 5 -0.26 -7.96 5.52
CA GLU A 5 0.11 -6.59 5.15
C GLU A 5 0.84 -5.85 6.28
N THR A 6 0.63 -6.25 7.54
CA THR A 6 1.36 -5.67 8.67
C THR A 6 2.86 -5.90 8.51
N PHE A 7 3.28 -7.07 8.00
CA PHE A 7 4.68 -7.35 7.70
C PHE A 7 5.23 -6.47 6.58
N ILE A 8 4.41 -6.15 5.58
CA ILE A 8 4.80 -5.24 4.49
C ILE A 8 5.00 -3.84 5.03
N PHE A 9 4.08 -3.35 5.87
CA PHE A 9 4.19 -2.02 6.47
C PHE A 9 5.41 -1.90 7.37
N ILE A 10 5.65 -2.90 8.21
CA ILE A 10 6.86 -2.96 9.05
C ILE A 10 8.11 -3.02 8.17
N GLY A 11 8.12 -3.87 7.13
CA GLY A 11 9.23 -3.99 6.20
C GLY A 11 9.56 -2.66 5.52
N PHE A 12 8.55 -1.99 4.94
CA PHE A 12 8.76 -0.69 4.31
C PHE A 12 9.22 0.37 5.31
N LEU A 13 8.67 0.40 6.53
CA LEU A 13 9.10 1.34 7.56
C LEU A 13 10.57 1.10 7.98
N LEU A 14 10.97 -0.16 8.17
CA LEU A 14 12.36 -0.53 8.41
C LEU A 14 13.27 -0.08 7.27
N PHE A 15 12.87 -0.34 6.02
CA PHE A 15 13.59 0.12 4.83
C PHE A 15 13.77 1.65 4.80
N LEU A 16 12.73 2.42 5.11
CA LEU A 16 12.83 3.88 5.16
C LEU A 16 13.76 4.35 6.29
N ASN A 17 13.74 3.68 7.44
CA ASN A 17 14.60 4.02 8.57
C ASN A 17 16.09 3.80 8.23
N ILE A 18 16.44 2.63 7.69
CA ILE A 18 17.83 2.37 7.26
C ILE A 18 18.25 3.20 6.04
N SER A 19 17.29 3.71 5.27
CA SER A 19 17.54 4.61 4.14
C SER A 19 17.86 6.05 4.59
N ASN A 20 17.77 6.36 5.87
CA ASN A 20 18.16 7.66 6.42
C ASN A 20 19.63 7.98 6.08
N PHE A 21 19.93 9.28 5.93
CA PHE A 21 21.29 9.76 5.60
C PHE A 21 22.31 9.48 6.71
N ASN A 22 21.86 9.16 7.93
CA ASN A 22 22.70 8.78 9.06
C ASN A 22 23.37 7.40 8.91
N TYR A 23 22.83 6.51 8.09
CA TYR A 23 23.40 5.18 7.85
C TYR A 23 24.29 5.16 6.60
N SER A 24 24.93 4.03 6.29
CA SER A 24 25.69 3.89 5.04
C SER A 24 24.73 3.82 3.83
N SER A 25 25.16 4.33 2.68
CA SER A 25 24.34 4.28 1.44
C SER A 25 24.20 2.86 0.87
N ASN A 26 25.04 1.91 1.31
CA ASN A 26 24.97 0.51 0.90
C ASN A 26 23.96 -0.31 1.74
N LEU A 27 23.68 0.10 2.98
CA LEU A 27 22.73 -0.60 3.85
C LEU A 27 21.33 -0.79 3.23
N PRO A 28 20.69 0.25 2.65
CA PRO A 28 19.39 0.06 1.99
C PRO A 28 19.49 -0.81 0.73
N LEU A 29 20.64 -0.86 0.05
CA LEU A 29 20.85 -1.76 -1.09
C LEU A 29 20.91 -3.23 -0.62
N PHE A 30 21.61 -3.51 0.48
CA PHE A 30 21.63 -4.86 1.07
C PHE A 30 20.25 -5.30 1.55
N TYR A 31 19.47 -4.39 2.13
CA TYR A 31 18.09 -4.69 2.49
C TYR A 31 17.26 -5.10 1.26
N VAL A 32 17.36 -4.35 0.17
CA VAL A 32 16.64 -4.68 -1.07
C VAL A 32 17.13 -6.00 -1.66
N PHE A 33 18.41 -6.30 -1.56
CA PHE A 33 18.97 -7.56 -2.07
C PHE A 33 18.55 -8.79 -1.24
N PHE A 34 18.58 -8.71 0.10
CA PHE A 34 18.37 -9.87 0.98
C PHE A 34 16.97 -9.95 1.59
N VAL A 35 16.37 -8.82 1.97
CA VAL A 35 15.11 -8.80 2.73
C VAL A 35 13.90 -8.65 1.82
N LEU A 36 13.98 -7.84 0.76
CA LEU A 36 12.86 -7.67 -0.17
C LEU A 36 12.38 -8.99 -0.83
N PRO A 37 13.24 -9.95 -1.20
CA PRO A 37 12.79 -11.25 -1.71
C PRO A 37 11.94 -12.02 -0.70
N ILE A 38 12.28 -11.94 0.59
CA ILE A 38 11.51 -12.56 1.67
C ILE A 38 10.13 -11.90 1.80
N ILE A 39 10.08 -10.56 1.72
CA ILE A 39 8.81 -9.83 1.72
C ILE A 39 7.96 -10.23 0.51
N CYS A 40 8.58 -10.44 -0.66
CA CYS A 40 7.92 -10.93 -1.87
C CYS A 40 7.31 -12.33 -1.65
N LEU A 41 7.98 -13.23 -0.93
CA LEU A 41 7.44 -14.54 -0.56
C LEU A 41 6.27 -14.45 0.45
N ILE A 42 6.27 -13.44 1.32
CA ILE A 42 5.20 -13.25 2.31
C ILE A 42 3.93 -12.68 1.64
N TRP A 43 4.12 -11.71 0.74
CA TRP A 43 3.04 -11.08 -0.01
C TRP A 43 3.51 -10.72 -1.41
N GLU A 44 3.18 -11.60 -2.34
CA GLU A 44 3.60 -11.59 -3.75
C GLU A 44 3.24 -10.27 -4.46
N PRO A 45 2.07 -9.65 -4.23
CA PRO A 45 1.72 -8.39 -4.88
C PRO A 45 2.56 -7.16 -4.45
N VAL A 46 3.55 -7.32 -3.55
CA VAL A 46 4.46 -6.23 -3.13
C VAL A 46 5.27 -5.67 -4.31
N VAL A 47 5.46 -6.46 -5.37
CA VAL A 47 6.20 -6.08 -6.58
C VAL A 47 5.65 -4.78 -7.18
N PHE A 48 4.34 -4.57 -7.13
CA PHE A 48 3.69 -3.36 -7.64
C PHE A 48 3.99 -2.09 -6.82
N PHE A 49 4.60 -2.23 -5.63
CA PHE A 49 5.08 -1.13 -4.79
C PHE A 49 6.61 -0.93 -4.85
N PHE A 50 7.34 -1.73 -5.64
CA PHE A 50 8.78 -1.54 -5.87
C PHE A 50 9.15 -0.12 -6.37
N PRO A 51 8.32 0.60 -7.16
CA PRO A 51 8.63 1.97 -7.53
C PRO A 51 8.89 2.90 -6.34
N PHE A 52 8.20 2.71 -5.21
CA PHE A 52 8.45 3.48 -3.98
C PHE A 52 9.84 3.18 -3.42
N ILE A 53 10.21 1.91 -3.33
CA ILE A 53 11.53 1.47 -2.85
C ILE A 53 12.64 2.01 -3.76
N ALA A 54 12.47 1.85 -5.08
CA ALA A 54 13.41 2.36 -6.08
C ALA A 54 13.56 3.88 -5.99
N SER A 55 12.47 4.62 -5.79
CA SER A 55 12.49 6.07 -5.62
C SER A 55 13.30 6.52 -4.41
N VAL A 56 13.18 5.81 -3.28
CA VAL A 56 13.99 6.07 -2.09
C VAL A 56 15.47 5.83 -2.38
N LEU A 57 15.82 4.74 -3.07
CA LEU A 57 17.21 4.46 -3.46
C LEU A 57 17.78 5.50 -4.43
N ILE A 58 16.99 5.94 -5.44
CA ILE A 58 17.38 7.02 -6.37
C ILE A 58 17.75 8.28 -5.58
N ILE A 59 16.90 8.68 -4.64
CA ILE A 59 17.13 9.86 -3.80
C ILE A 59 18.34 9.66 -2.88
N ARG A 60 18.51 8.46 -2.34
CA ARG A 60 19.61 8.13 -1.41
C ARG A 60 20.97 8.15 -2.10
N LEU A 61 21.04 7.60 -3.31
CA LEU A 61 22.27 7.46 -4.10
C LEU A 61 22.53 8.66 -5.00
N ARG A 62 21.83 9.79 -4.80
CA ARG A 62 21.85 10.95 -5.69
C ARG A 62 23.22 11.57 -5.99
N HIS A 63 24.23 11.26 -5.18
CA HIS A 63 25.58 11.76 -5.32
C HIS A 63 26.44 10.88 -6.25
N ASN A 64 25.98 9.67 -6.59
CA ASN A 64 26.66 8.78 -7.51
C ASN A 64 26.41 9.23 -8.96
N GLN A 65 27.31 8.85 -9.86
CA GLN A 65 27.07 8.94 -11.31
C GLN A 65 25.82 8.14 -11.69
N ILE A 66 25.07 8.64 -12.69
CA ILE A 66 23.78 8.05 -13.10
C ILE A 66 23.91 6.57 -13.46
N THR A 67 24.96 6.20 -14.20
CA THR A 67 25.24 4.81 -14.59
C THR A 67 25.48 3.91 -13.39
N ALA A 68 26.31 4.35 -12.43
CA ALA A 68 26.60 3.63 -11.20
C ALA A 68 25.39 3.55 -10.25
N LEU A 69 24.54 4.57 -10.24
CA LEU A 69 23.28 4.56 -9.50
C LEU A 69 22.32 3.51 -10.06
N LEU A 70 22.10 3.54 -11.38
CA LEU A 70 21.19 2.60 -12.05
C LEU A 70 21.68 1.17 -11.90
N SER A 71 22.98 0.90 -12.08
CA SER A 71 23.52 -0.45 -11.92
C SER A 71 23.34 -0.99 -10.50
N LYS A 72 23.62 -0.19 -9.46
CA LYS A 72 23.42 -0.59 -8.05
C LYS A 72 21.96 -0.92 -7.77
N ILE A 73 21.03 -0.09 -8.23
CA ILE A 73 19.60 -0.33 -8.05
C ILE A 73 19.19 -1.62 -8.77
N THR A 74 19.51 -1.76 -10.06
CA THR A 74 19.16 -2.96 -10.83
C THR A 74 19.68 -4.23 -10.16
N ILE A 75 20.97 -4.27 -9.78
CA ILE A 75 21.58 -5.42 -9.12
C ILE A 75 20.86 -5.74 -7.79
N SER A 76 20.53 -4.72 -7.00
CA SER A 76 19.84 -4.94 -5.71
C SER A 76 18.46 -5.59 -5.87
N PHE A 77 17.74 -5.31 -6.97
CA PHE A 77 16.39 -5.86 -7.20
C PHE A 77 16.37 -7.25 -7.83
N ILE A 78 17.49 -7.74 -8.39
CA ILE A 78 17.55 -9.04 -9.08
C ILE A 78 16.96 -10.18 -8.25
N PRO A 79 17.34 -10.39 -6.97
CA PRO A 79 16.82 -11.51 -6.21
C PRO A 79 15.30 -11.45 -6.02
N ALA A 80 14.74 -10.27 -5.77
CA ALA A 80 13.31 -10.09 -5.55
C ALA A 80 12.51 -10.30 -6.86
N LEU A 81 13.08 -9.87 -8.00
CA LEU A 81 12.48 -10.09 -9.32
C LEU A 81 12.54 -11.56 -9.73
N ILE A 82 13.62 -12.29 -9.42
CA ILE A 82 13.72 -13.73 -9.65
C ILE A 82 12.62 -14.46 -8.86
N VAL A 83 12.48 -14.15 -7.57
CA VAL A 83 11.41 -14.73 -6.74
C VAL A 83 10.03 -14.44 -7.32
N ALA A 84 9.75 -13.18 -7.70
CA ALA A 84 8.48 -12.81 -8.32
C ALA A 84 8.21 -13.59 -9.62
N MET A 85 9.24 -13.78 -10.46
CA MET A 85 9.12 -14.55 -11.69
C MET A 85 8.84 -16.03 -11.42
N ILE A 86 9.53 -16.65 -10.45
CA ILE A 86 9.30 -18.04 -10.05
C ILE A 86 7.85 -18.24 -9.60
N ILE A 87 7.33 -17.33 -8.76
CA ILE A 87 5.94 -17.38 -8.29
C ILE A 87 4.96 -17.24 -9.46
N ALA A 88 5.23 -16.30 -10.38
CA ALA A 88 4.36 -16.03 -11.51
C ALA A 88 4.29 -17.18 -12.53
N THR A 89 5.39 -17.92 -12.72
CA THR A 89 5.49 -18.98 -13.73
C THR A 89 5.25 -20.39 -13.20
N ASN A 90 5.23 -20.61 -11.89
CA ASN A 90 5.00 -21.92 -11.27
C ASN A 90 3.71 -21.93 -10.44
N PRO A 91 2.52 -21.82 -11.07
CA PRO A 91 1.26 -22.01 -10.36
C PRO A 91 1.16 -23.44 -9.81
N ILE A 92 0.49 -23.61 -8.67
CA ILE A 92 0.30 -24.93 -8.05
C ILE A 92 -0.53 -25.84 -8.97
N THR A 93 -0.09 -27.08 -9.13
CA THR A 93 -0.84 -28.11 -9.86
C THR A 93 -1.96 -28.67 -8.97
N PRO A 94 -3.03 -29.22 -9.55
CA PRO A 94 -4.10 -29.86 -8.77
C PRO A 94 -3.58 -30.97 -7.83
N GLU A 95 -2.59 -31.75 -8.28
CA GLU A 95 -1.95 -32.80 -7.48
C GLU A 95 -1.21 -32.23 -6.27
N ASN A 96 -0.39 -31.20 -6.47
CA ASN A 96 0.33 -30.54 -5.38
C ASN A 96 -0.62 -29.82 -4.41
N HIS A 97 -1.75 -29.31 -4.91
CA HIS A 97 -2.79 -28.72 -4.07
C HIS A 97 -3.45 -29.76 -3.16
N LEU A 98 -3.75 -30.96 -3.66
CA LEU A 98 -4.28 -32.06 -2.84
C LEU A 98 -3.30 -32.50 -1.75
N ILE A 99 -2.00 -32.59 -2.06
CA ILE A 99 -0.95 -32.91 -1.07
C ILE A 99 -0.88 -31.83 0.02
N MET A 100 -1.01 -30.55 -0.36
CA MET A 100 -1.03 -29.45 0.59
C MET A 100 -2.29 -29.49 1.46
N GLU A 101 -3.46 -29.75 0.88
CA GLU A 101 -4.73 -29.88 1.60
C GLU A 101 -4.69 -31.03 2.61
N SER A 102 -4.21 -32.22 2.22
CA SER A 102 -4.07 -33.34 3.15
C SER A 102 -3.10 -33.02 4.28
N SER A 103 -1.97 -32.37 3.97
CA SER A 103 -0.99 -31.93 4.98
C SER A 103 -1.58 -30.91 5.97
N LEU A 104 -2.39 -29.95 5.50
CA LEU A 104 -3.07 -28.99 6.37
C LEU A 104 -4.04 -29.69 7.34
N LYS A 105 -4.78 -30.67 6.83
CA LYS A 105 -5.73 -31.44 7.62
C LYS A 105 -5.06 -32.35 8.64
N GLU A 106 -4.03 -33.10 8.21
CA GLU A 106 -3.34 -34.08 9.06
C GLU A 106 -2.45 -33.44 10.11
N ASN A 107 -1.69 -32.38 9.75
CA ASN A 107 -0.70 -31.79 10.65
C ASN A 107 -1.24 -30.63 11.49
N PHE A 108 -2.27 -29.92 11.01
CA PHE A 108 -2.79 -28.72 11.67
C PHE A 108 -4.29 -28.81 11.99
N GLY A 109 -5.01 -29.84 11.53
CA GLY A 109 -6.45 -29.98 11.76
C GLY A 109 -7.30 -28.94 11.03
N GLU A 110 -6.74 -28.32 9.98
CA GLU A 110 -7.38 -27.21 9.25
C GLU A 110 -7.87 -27.69 7.88
N ASP A 111 -9.16 -27.50 7.59
CA ASP A 111 -9.70 -27.78 6.26
C ASP A 111 -9.32 -26.67 5.25
N CYS A 112 -9.04 -27.05 4.00
CA CYS A 112 -8.72 -26.10 2.94
C CYS A 112 -9.99 -25.39 2.44
N TYR A 113 -10.26 -24.17 2.92
CA TYR A 113 -11.43 -23.37 2.51
C TYR A 113 -11.05 -22.01 1.89
N MET A 114 -12.02 -21.39 1.19
CA MET A 114 -11.92 -20.04 0.58
C MET A 114 -10.61 -19.81 -0.20
N ALA A 115 -9.68 -19.04 0.35
CA ALA A 115 -8.44 -18.66 -0.32
C ALA A 115 -7.57 -19.88 -0.64
N CYS A 116 -7.60 -20.92 0.22
CA CYS A 116 -6.90 -22.17 -0.03
C CYS A 116 -7.51 -22.92 -1.22
N GLY A 117 -8.84 -23.01 -1.34
CA GLY A 117 -9.51 -23.60 -2.50
C GLY A 117 -9.37 -22.77 -3.78
N MET A 118 -9.23 -21.44 -3.66
CA MET A 118 -8.93 -20.56 -4.80
C MET A 118 -7.56 -20.83 -5.42
N LEU A 119 -6.63 -21.47 -4.71
CA LEU A 119 -5.35 -21.85 -5.30
C LEU A 119 -5.50 -22.90 -6.42
N LEU A 120 -6.61 -23.63 -6.48
CA LEU A 120 -6.87 -24.59 -7.56
C LEU A 120 -7.61 -23.95 -8.75
N SER A 121 -8.59 -23.07 -8.46
CA SER A 121 -9.43 -22.43 -9.49
C SER A 121 -8.92 -21.07 -9.99
N ARG A 122 -7.97 -20.45 -9.27
CA ARG A 122 -7.44 -19.09 -9.52
C ARG A 122 -5.92 -19.01 -9.34
N SER A 123 -5.19 -20.04 -9.76
CA SER A 123 -3.73 -20.10 -9.59
C SER A 123 -2.95 -19.16 -10.52
N SER A 124 -3.47 -18.87 -11.71
CA SER A 124 -2.76 -18.08 -12.72
C SER A 124 -3.13 -16.60 -12.68
N ILE A 125 -2.20 -15.73 -13.07
CA ILE A 125 -2.43 -14.28 -13.19
C ILE A 125 -3.66 -14.00 -14.06
N ILE A 126 -3.78 -14.66 -15.21
CA ILE A 126 -4.90 -14.44 -16.15
C ILE A 126 -6.24 -14.83 -15.50
N SER A 127 -6.29 -15.96 -14.79
CA SER A 127 -7.52 -16.40 -14.13
C SER A 127 -8.00 -15.40 -13.06
N GLN A 128 -7.07 -14.73 -12.37
CA GLN A 128 -7.36 -13.69 -11.40
C GLN A 128 -7.99 -12.45 -12.07
N PHE A 129 -7.45 -12.03 -13.22
CA PHE A 129 -8.03 -10.93 -14.01
C PHE A 129 -9.45 -11.21 -14.48
N VAL A 130 -9.68 -12.36 -15.12
CA VAL A 130 -10.96 -12.70 -15.74
C VAL A 130 -12.08 -12.71 -14.70
N GLN A 131 -11.87 -13.43 -13.60
CA GLN A 131 -12.89 -13.55 -12.56
C GLN A 131 -13.11 -12.25 -11.79
N ASN A 132 -12.05 -11.45 -11.58
CA ASN A 132 -12.21 -10.16 -10.94
C ASN A 132 -12.98 -9.19 -11.84
N PHE A 133 -12.71 -9.18 -13.15
CA PHE A 133 -13.43 -8.35 -14.12
C PHE A 133 -14.94 -8.61 -14.11
N GLU A 134 -15.37 -9.88 -14.05
CA GLU A 134 -16.78 -10.25 -13.90
C GLU A 134 -17.41 -9.75 -12.59
N SER A 135 -16.60 -9.54 -11.57
CA SER A 135 -17.06 -9.05 -10.27
C SER A 135 -17.14 -7.53 -10.17
N VAL A 136 -16.56 -6.80 -11.14
CA VAL A 136 -16.57 -5.33 -11.20
C VAL A 136 -17.97 -4.81 -11.46
N THR A 137 -18.44 -3.95 -10.55
CA THR A 137 -19.70 -3.24 -10.67
C THR A 137 -19.45 -1.78 -11.05
N PHE A 138 -20.41 -1.15 -11.74
CA PHE A 138 -20.35 0.27 -12.07
C PHE A 138 -20.20 1.14 -10.81
N ASP A 139 -20.89 0.76 -9.72
CA ASP A 139 -20.76 1.42 -8.42
C ASP A 139 -19.32 1.38 -7.89
N GLY A 140 -18.65 0.22 -8.01
CA GLY A 140 -17.25 0.07 -7.61
C GLY A 140 -16.31 1.00 -8.40
N LEU A 141 -16.55 1.14 -9.71
CA LEU A 141 -15.77 2.02 -10.60
C LEU A 141 -15.92 3.50 -10.28
N ILE A 142 -17.03 3.94 -9.71
CA ILE A 142 -17.21 5.33 -9.26
C ILE A 142 -16.70 5.51 -7.83
N ARG A 143 -17.06 4.58 -6.95
CA ARG A 143 -16.84 4.67 -5.50
C ARG A 143 -15.36 4.67 -5.14
N TYR A 144 -14.57 3.77 -5.71
CA TYR A 144 -13.17 3.63 -5.31
C TYR A 144 -12.27 4.78 -5.79
N PRO A 145 -12.43 5.35 -6.99
CA PRO A 145 -11.79 6.61 -7.34
C PRO A 145 -12.14 7.77 -6.40
N LEU A 146 -13.41 7.87 -5.96
CA LEU A 146 -13.81 8.87 -4.95
C LEU A 146 -13.15 8.61 -3.59
N ILE A 147 -13.09 7.35 -3.16
CA ILE A 147 -12.38 6.93 -1.94
C ILE A 147 -10.90 7.32 -2.02
N ILE A 148 -10.23 7.06 -3.15
CA ILE A 148 -8.82 7.45 -3.34
C ILE A 148 -8.71 8.97 -3.32
N LEU A 149 -9.58 9.70 -4.04
CA LEU A 149 -9.53 11.16 -4.11
C LEU A 149 -9.71 11.80 -2.74
N ILE A 150 -10.71 11.38 -1.98
CA ILE A 150 -11.02 11.91 -0.64
C ILE A 150 -9.98 11.42 0.37
N GLY A 151 -9.68 10.13 0.39
CA GLY A 151 -8.72 9.50 1.30
C GLY A 151 -7.29 10.02 1.11
N PHE A 152 -6.86 10.30 -0.11
CA PHE A 152 -5.52 10.82 -0.39
C PHE A 152 -5.51 12.35 -0.46
N ALA A 153 -6.65 13.03 -0.32
CA ALA A 153 -6.73 14.50 -0.44
C ALA A 153 -5.69 15.25 0.41
N PRO A 154 -5.47 14.93 1.70
CA PRO A 154 -4.49 15.64 2.51
C PRO A 154 -3.07 15.48 1.94
N ILE A 155 -2.69 14.26 1.56
CA ILE A 155 -1.34 13.99 1.08
C ILE A 155 -1.11 14.48 -0.34
N PHE A 156 -2.13 14.44 -1.20
CA PHE A 156 -2.07 15.01 -2.54
C PHE A 156 -1.97 16.53 -2.50
N LEU A 157 -2.69 17.18 -1.59
CA LEU A 157 -2.57 18.62 -1.38
C LEU A 157 -1.16 19.01 -0.92
N LEU A 158 -0.60 18.27 0.05
CA LEU A 158 0.78 18.47 0.50
C LEU A 158 1.79 18.23 -0.63
N SER A 159 1.61 17.16 -1.38
CA SER A 159 2.47 16.77 -2.50
C SER A 159 2.45 17.80 -3.63
N PHE A 160 1.28 18.33 -3.96
CA PHE A 160 1.10 19.37 -4.97
C PHE A 160 1.80 20.69 -4.62
N ASN A 161 1.91 20.99 -3.33
CA ASN A 161 2.56 22.20 -2.82
C ASN A 161 4.00 21.96 -2.33
N SER A 162 4.58 20.79 -2.64
CA SER A 162 5.95 20.43 -2.29
C SER A 162 6.78 20.10 -3.53
N LYS A 163 8.08 20.38 -3.47
CA LYS A 163 9.06 20.05 -4.50
C LYS A 163 10.31 19.47 -3.84
N LEU A 164 10.97 18.51 -4.49
CA LEU A 164 12.29 18.06 -4.03
C LEU A 164 13.31 19.21 -4.13
N LYS A 165 14.18 19.32 -3.12
CA LYS A 165 15.24 20.34 -3.09
C LYS A 165 16.31 20.12 -4.15
N LYS A 166 16.59 18.85 -4.48
CA LYS A 166 17.53 18.45 -5.51
C LYS A 166 16.79 17.65 -6.57
N GLU A 167 16.95 18.07 -7.82
CA GLU A 167 16.36 17.41 -8.97
C GLU A 167 17.23 16.21 -9.37
N ILE A 168 16.65 15.02 -9.46
CA ILE A 168 17.35 13.79 -9.82
C ILE A 168 16.48 12.90 -10.70
N LEU A 169 17.08 12.32 -11.74
CA LEU A 169 16.47 11.29 -12.59
C LEU A 169 15.06 11.71 -13.04
N PHE A 170 14.02 10.89 -12.91
CA PHE A 170 12.68 11.27 -13.37
C PHE A 170 12.09 12.46 -12.58
N PHE A 171 12.48 12.69 -11.32
CA PHE A 171 11.96 13.79 -10.50
C PHE A 171 12.27 15.17 -11.08
N LYS A 172 13.32 15.31 -11.90
CA LYS A 172 13.70 16.59 -12.54
C LYS A 172 12.67 17.08 -13.55
N HIS A 173 11.82 16.19 -14.08
CA HIS A 173 10.80 16.54 -15.06
C HIS A 173 9.51 17.09 -14.42
N PHE A 174 9.39 17.09 -13.09
CA PHE A 174 8.16 17.44 -12.41
C PHE A 174 8.28 18.73 -11.59
N LYS A 175 7.28 19.61 -11.73
CA LYS A 175 7.20 20.89 -11.00
C LYS A 175 6.87 20.71 -9.52
N ASN A 176 6.14 19.65 -9.17
CA ASN A 176 5.70 19.32 -7.82
C ASN A 176 5.85 17.81 -7.57
N LEU A 177 5.69 17.38 -6.31
CA LEU A 177 5.83 15.99 -5.89
C LEU A 177 4.58 15.13 -6.20
N LEU A 178 3.43 15.76 -6.49
CA LEU A 178 2.19 15.03 -6.78
C LEU A 178 2.34 14.11 -7.99
N HIS A 179 2.83 14.62 -9.12
CA HIS A 179 2.96 13.82 -10.33
C HIS A 179 3.94 12.64 -10.19
N PRO A 180 5.13 12.80 -9.57
CA PRO A 180 5.97 11.68 -9.18
C PRO A 180 5.22 10.64 -8.35
N ILE A 181 4.50 11.05 -7.29
CA ILE A 181 3.75 10.10 -6.44
C ILE A 181 2.68 9.35 -7.23
N LEU A 182 1.93 10.04 -8.10
CA LEU A 182 0.96 9.39 -8.98
C LEU A 182 1.64 8.39 -9.92
N LEU A 183 2.83 8.71 -10.44
CA LEU A 183 3.62 7.78 -11.24
C LEU A 183 4.04 6.53 -10.44
N LEU A 184 4.40 6.68 -9.16
CA LEU A 184 4.76 5.55 -8.30
C LEU A 184 3.57 4.65 -7.96
N LEU A 185 2.36 5.21 -7.95
CA LEU A 185 1.13 4.49 -7.70
C LEU A 185 0.60 3.77 -8.96
N THR A 186 1.11 4.06 -10.16
CA THR A 186 0.53 3.48 -11.38
C THR A 186 0.55 1.96 -11.41
N PRO A 187 1.60 1.25 -10.93
CA PRO A 187 1.57 -0.20 -10.97
C PRO A 187 0.53 -0.79 -10.01
N ALA A 188 0.15 -0.08 -8.95
CA ALA A 188 -0.93 -0.51 -8.06
C ALA A 188 -2.30 -0.55 -8.77
N PHE A 189 -2.48 0.13 -9.91
CA PHE A 189 -3.70 -0.01 -10.72
C PHE A 189 -3.91 -1.43 -11.25
N PHE A 190 -2.83 -2.17 -11.53
CA PHE A 190 -2.94 -3.57 -11.91
C PHE A 190 -3.46 -4.45 -10.76
N LEU A 191 -3.26 -4.05 -9.50
CA LEU A 191 -3.84 -4.80 -8.39
C LEU A 191 -5.36 -4.68 -8.33
N PHE A 192 -5.90 -3.51 -8.67
CA PHE A 192 -7.36 -3.32 -8.73
C PHE A 192 -8.01 -4.19 -9.79
N THR A 193 -7.29 -4.52 -10.87
CA THR A 193 -7.79 -5.41 -11.91
C THR A 193 -7.60 -6.89 -11.59
N MET A 194 -6.61 -7.25 -10.75
CA MET A 194 -6.34 -8.64 -10.37
C MET A 194 -6.99 -9.10 -9.06
N MET A 195 -7.20 -8.20 -8.08
CA MET A 195 -7.69 -8.57 -6.74
C MET A 195 -9.09 -8.05 -6.51
N GLY A 196 -9.96 -8.86 -5.90
CA GLY A 196 -11.29 -8.44 -5.46
C GLY A 196 -11.31 -7.62 -4.16
N ASP A 197 -10.16 -7.43 -3.51
CA ASP A 197 -10.02 -6.76 -2.22
C ASP A 197 -9.54 -5.29 -2.38
N TRP A 198 -10.33 -4.46 -3.07
CA TRP A 198 -9.93 -3.08 -3.43
C TRP A 198 -9.66 -2.19 -2.21
N GLY A 199 -10.42 -2.34 -1.11
CA GLY A 199 -10.16 -1.57 0.11
C GLY A 199 -8.79 -1.84 0.71
N ARG A 200 -8.28 -3.06 0.56
CA ARG A 200 -6.93 -3.45 1.00
C ARG A 200 -5.87 -2.76 0.15
N ILE A 201 -6.04 -2.74 -1.17
CA ILE A 201 -5.11 -2.09 -2.09
C ILE A 201 -5.05 -0.58 -1.82
N VAL A 202 -6.21 0.07 -1.63
CA VAL A 202 -6.28 1.49 -1.23
C VAL A 202 -5.49 1.74 0.05
N ASN A 203 -5.69 0.91 1.08
CA ASN A 203 -5.00 1.09 2.36
C ASN A 203 -3.48 0.95 2.25
N ILE A 204 -2.99 -0.06 1.53
CA ILE A 204 -1.55 -0.26 1.31
C ILE A 204 -0.98 0.93 0.52
N SER A 205 -1.66 1.33 -0.55
CA SER A 205 -1.26 2.45 -1.41
C SER A 205 -1.17 3.76 -0.64
N TYR A 206 -2.14 4.01 0.26
CA TYR A 206 -2.15 5.18 1.12
C TYR A 206 -0.98 5.14 2.10
N THR A 207 -0.77 4.01 2.76
CA THR A 207 0.29 3.82 3.76
C THR A 207 1.68 4.02 3.13
N PHE A 208 1.93 3.44 1.96
CA PHE A 208 3.19 3.64 1.23
C PHE A 208 3.39 5.10 0.83
N THR A 209 2.35 5.76 0.33
CA THR A 209 2.41 7.18 -0.04
C THR A 209 2.69 8.07 1.17
N ALA A 210 2.01 7.82 2.29
CA ALA A 210 2.19 8.51 3.56
C ALA A 210 3.61 8.36 4.09
N LEU A 211 4.09 7.13 4.23
CA LEU A 211 5.42 6.84 4.75
C LEU A 211 6.51 7.40 3.83
N PHE A 212 6.35 7.31 2.50
CA PHE A 212 7.27 7.93 1.55
C PHE A 212 7.34 9.45 1.72
N TYR A 213 6.19 10.14 1.82
CA TYR A 213 6.16 11.58 2.03
C TYR A 213 6.83 11.98 3.36
N PHE A 214 6.54 11.25 4.44
CA PHE A 214 7.16 11.50 5.75
C PHE A 214 8.66 11.27 5.75
N TYR A 215 9.14 10.22 5.07
CA TYR A 215 10.58 10.01 4.88
C TYR A 215 11.25 11.21 4.20
N LEU A 216 10.63 11.77 3.16
CA LEU A 216 11.15 12.96 2.49
C LEU A 216 11.18 14.19 3.41
N LEU A 217 10.13 14.36 4.22
CA LEU A 217 10.03 15.44 5.18
C LEU A 217 11.09 15.32 6.28
N GLN A 218 11.20 14.15 6.91
CA GLN A 218 12.13 13.87 8.01
C GLN A 218 13.59 14.08 7.60
N ASN A 219 13.94 13.70 6.37
CA ASN A 219 15.29 13.89 5.82
C ASN A 219 15.52 15.27 5.19
N ASN A 220 14.57 16.20 5.38
CA ASN A 220 14.64 17.58 4.89
C ASN A 220 14.89 17.66 3.36
N LEU A 221 14.29 16.74 2.59
CA LEU A 221 14.50 16.58 1.15
C LEU A 221 13.54 17.39 0.29
N ILE A 222 12.45 17.88 0.88
CA ILE A 222 11.41 18.65 0.21
C ILE A 222 11.37 20.10 0.68
N LYS A 223 10.99 21.00 -0.22
CA LYS A 223 10.62 22.39 0.05
C LYS A 223 9.11 22.49 -0.06
N ILE A 224 8.44 22.92 1.00
CA ILE A 224 6.98 23.06 1.07
C ILE A 224 6.62 24.54 0.97
N ASN A 225 5.71 24.88 0.06
CA ASN A 225 5.17 26.24 -0.05
C ASN A 225 3.97 26.41 0.90
N LEU A 226 4.27 26.63 2.19
CA LEU A 226 3.26 26.82 3.23
C LEU A 226 2.40 28.08 3.00
N GLY A 227 2.96 29.15 2.42
CA GLY A 227 2.21 30.37 2.13
C GLY A 227 1.07 30.14 1.14
N LYS A 228 1.31 29.34 0.09
CA LYS A 228 0.27 28.96 -0.89
C LYS A 228 -0.81 28.08 -0.28
N ILE A 229 -0.44 27.17 0.62
CA ILE A 229 -1.39 26.32 1.37
C ILE A 229 -2.25 27.21 2.29
N THR A 230 -1.61 28.08 3.08
CA THR A 230 -2.30 28.97 4.03
C THR A 230 -3.26 29.91 3.32
N LYS A 231 -2.88 30.49 2.17
CA LYS A 231 -3.78 31.35 1.38
C LYS A 231 -5.01 30.59 0.88
N LYS A 232 -4.85 29.34 0.43
CA LYS A 232 -5.97 28.48 -0.02
C LYS A 232 -6.86 28.00 1.14
N ILE A 233 -6.28 27.75 2.31
CA ILE A 233 -6.98 27.25 3.51
C ILE A 233 -7.51 28.40 4.40
N SER A 234 -7.14 29.66 4.13
CA SER A 234 -7.54 30.84 4.91
C SER A 234 -9.05 30.93 5.17
N PHE A 235 -9.87 30.49 4.20
CA PHE A 235 -11.33 30.40 4.34
C PHE A 235 -11.79 29.45 5.47
N ILE A 236 -11.04 28.37 5.71
CA ILE A 236 -11.32 27.35 6.74
C ILE A 236 -10.68 27.74 8.08
N GLN A 237 -9.57 28.47 8.07
CA GLN A 237 -8.82 28.86 9.27
C GLN A 237 -9.66 29.69 10.25
N ASN A 238 -10.56 30.53 9.74
CA ASN A 238 -11.49 31.32 10.55
C ASN A 238 -12.65 30.48 11.15
N LYS A 239 -12.79 29.21 10.74
CA LYS A 239 -13.84 28.28 11.19
C LYS A 239 -13.22 27.05 11.88
N LYS A 240 -12.34 27.28 12.86
CA LYS A 240 -11.70 26.22 13.67
C LYS A 240 -12.66 25.09 14.11
N PRO A 241 -13.86 25.36 14.68
CA PRO A 241 -14.77 24.27 15.07
C PRO A 241 -15.26 23.43 13.87
N LEU A 242 -15.51 24.05 12.71
CA LEU A 242 -15.88 23.33 11.50
C LEU A 242 -14.75 22.42 11.02
N LEU A 243 -13.50 22.88 11.10
CA LEU A 243 -12.32 22.07 10.74
C LEU A 243 -12.20 20.84 11.64
N VAL A 244 -12.41 21.00 12.95
CA VAL A 244 -12.41 19.88 13.91
C VAL A 244 -13.52 18.88 13.57
N ILE A 245 -14.73 19.35 13.29
CA ILE A 245 -15.85 18.48 12.88
C ILE A 245 -15.51 17.73 11.58
N CYS A 246 -15.02 18.43 10.56
CA CYS A 246 -14.60 17.81 9.31
C CYS A 246 -13.49 16.78 9.53
N PHE A 247 -12.52 17.06 10.39
CA PHE A 247 -11.48 16.11 10.74
C PHE A 247 -12.03 14.86 11.44
N VAL A 248 -12.94 15.02 12.40
CA VAL A 248 -13.57 13.89 13.11
C VAL A 248 -14.39 13.05 12.13
N LEU A 249 -15.20 13.67 11.27
CA LEU A 249 -15.96 12.97 10.23
C LEU A 249 -15.05 12.28 9.22
N TYR A 250 -13.93 12.91 8.85
CA TYR A 250 -12.97 12.33 7.91
C TYR A 250 -12.21 11.14 8.51
N ALA A 251 -11.74 11.26 9.74
CA ALA A 251 -10.92 10.24 10.40
C ALA A 251 -11.76 9.06 10.96
N PHE A 252 -12.99 9.33 11.40
CA PHE A 252 -13.82 8.35 12.12
C PHE A 252 -15.19 8.09 11.47
N GLY A 253 -15.54 8.82 10.41
CA GLY A 253 -16.87 8.74 9.80
C GLY A 253 -17.01 7.65 8.73
N TRP A 254 -15.91 7.21 8.11
CA TRP A 254 -15.97 6.28 6.99
C TRP A 254 -14.76 5.34 6.96
N THR A 255 -14.99 4.10 6.55
CA THR A 255 -13.93 3.15 6.22
C THR A 255 -14.29 2.39 4.94
N PRO A 256 -13.36 2.28 3.96
CA PRO A 256 -13.61 1.46 2.78
C PRO A 256 -13.74 -0.01 3.22
N GLN A 257 -14.77 -0.71 2.74
CA GLN A 257 -14.83 -2.16 2.93
C GLN A 257 -13.74 -2.84 2.12
N THR A 258 -13.29 -4.01 2.56
CA THR A 258 -12.21 -4.73 1.88
C THR A 258 -12.64 -5.23 0.51
N SER A 259 -13.86 -5.78 0.41
CA SER A 259 -14.40 -6.34 -0.83
C SER A 259 -14.88 -5.26 -1.80
N LEU A 260 -14.69 -5.52 -3.09
CA LEU A 260 -15.20 -4.74 -4.21
C LEU A 260 -16.72 -4.49 -4.14
N ARG A 261 -17.50 -5.51 -3.78
CA ARG A 261 -18.97 -5.41 -3.65
C ARG A 261 -19.41 -4.83 -2.30
N GLY A 262 -18.47 -4.58 -1.41
CA GLY A 262 -18.74 -4.03 -0.09
C GLY A 262 -19.15 -2.56 -0.16
N ASP A 263 -20.25 -2.21 0.52
CA ASP A 263 -20.65 -0.82 0.71
C ASP A 263 -19.69 -0.04 1.60
N VAL A 264 -19.64 1.29 1.46
CA VAL A 264 -18.82 2.10 2.37
C VAL A 264 -19.32 1.85 3.79
N SER A 265 -18.47 1.28 4.63
CA SER A 265 -18.87 0.97 6.00
C SER A 265 -19.01 2.27 6.79
N SER A 266 -20.20 2.46 7.38
CA SER A 266 -20.58 3.68 8.10
C SER A 266 -20.03 3.70 9.53
N PHE A 267 -19.52 4.87 9.94
CA PHE A 267 -19.21 5.30 11.31
C PHE A 267 -18.65 4.21 12.24
N PRO A 268 -17.37 3.80 12.08
CA PRO A 268 -16.65 2.98 13.05
C PRO A 268 -16.84 3.45 14.49
N GLY A 269 -16.82 4.77 14.71
CA GLY A 269 -17.00 5.39 16.04
C GLY A 269 -18.36 5.12 16.69
N TYR A 270 -19.41 4.79 15.93
CA TYR A 270 -20.72 4.41 16.46
C TYR A 270 -20.90 2.89 16.50
N ARG A 271 -20.52 2.19 15.42
CA ARG A 271 -20.74 0.74 15.30
C ARG A 271 -19.91 -0.09 16.27
N VAL A 272 -18.67 0.30 16.55
CA VAL A 272 -17.79 -0.47 17.44
C VAL A 272 -18.31 -0.42 18.88
N PRO A 273 -18.63 0.76 19.47
CA PRO A 273 -19.29 0.81 20.77
C PRO A 273 -20.63 0.08 20.79
N TYR A 274 -21.49 0.30 19.80
CA TYR A 274 -22.80 -0.37 19.72
C TYR A 274 -22.67 -1.90 19.73
N LYS A 275 -21.78 -2.46 18.89
CA LYS A 275 -21.55 -3.91 18.81
C LYS A 275 -20.96 -4.45 20.12
N THR A 276 -20.08 -3.69 20.76
CA THR A 276 -19.50 -4.03 22.07
C THR A 276 -20.56 -4.06 23.16
N VAL A 277 -21.42 -3.04 23.23
CA VAL A 277 -22.55 -2.98 24.17
C VAL A 277 -23.53 -4.11 23.93
N LYS A 278 -23.86 -4.41 22.66
CA LYS A 278 -24.74 -5.54 22.31
C LYS A 278 -24.18 -6.88 22.78
N ILE A 279 -22.89 -7.13 22.57
CA ILE A 279 -22.22 -8.36 23.03
C ILE A 279 -22.19 -8.44 24.55
N LEU A 280 -21.87 -7.34 25.24
CA LEU A 280 -21.90 -7.25 26.71
C LEU A 280 -23.29 -7.55 27.25
N TYR A 281 -24.33 -6.93 26.69
CA TYR A 281 -25.71 -7.14 27.11
C TYR A 281 -26.16 -8.59 26.91
N GLN A 282 -25.82 -9.21 25.77
CA GLN A 282 -26.10 -10.63 25.53
C GLN A 282 -25.37 -11.55 26.51
N LYS A 283 -24.14 -11.20 26.91
CA LYS A 283 -23.35 -11.98 27.86
C LYS A 283 -23.86 -11.84 29.30
N ILE A 284 -24.43 -10.68 29.64
CA ILE A 284 -25.09 -10.44 30.93
C ILE A 284 -26.42 -11.20 31.02
N ASN A 285 -27.21 -11.23 29.94
CA ASN A 285 -28.51 -11.92 29.95
C ASN A 285 -28.43 -13.45 29.80
N ASN A 286 -27.29 -13.99 29.35
CA ASN A 286 -27.06 -15.44 29.22
C ASN A 286 -26.32 -16.05 30.42
N ASN A 287 -26.04 -15.26 31.46
CA ASN A 287 -25.54 -15.68 32.77
C ASN A 287 -26.63 -15.51 33.82
#